data_AF-A0A6M8ML78-F1
#
_entry.id   AF-A0A6M8ML78-F1
#
_cell.length_a   1.000
_cell.length_b   1.000
_cell.length_c   1.000
_cell.angle_alpha   90.00
_cell.angle_beta   90.00
_cell.angle_gamma   90.00
#
_symmetry.space_group_name_H-M   'P 1'
#
loop_
_entity.id
_entity.type
_entity.pdbx_description
1 polymer ?
#
loop_
_entity_poly.entity_id
_entity_poly.type
_entity_poly.pdbx_seq_one_letter_code
_entity_poly.pdbx_strand_id
1 'polypeptide(L)' 'MNEQASPGVAYLIECAEETTIDSRLFAIYEALAEAGGLIPQEYLIKVARETTAGPKQQLLIRLIGRASRAQLH' A
#
# COMPACT_ATOMS: atom_id res chain seq x y z
N MET A 1 8.60 -18.20 4.49
CA MET A 1 8.73 -17.51 5.79
C MET A 1 7.44 -16.76 6.02
N ASN A 2 6.75 -16.97 7.15
CA ASN A 2 5.60 -16.15 7.52
C ASN A 2 6.13 -14.79 7.97
N GLU A 3 6.33 -13.86 7.04
CA GLU A 3 6.54 -12.46 7.40
C GLU A 3 5.22 -11.98 7.99
N GLN A 4 5.16 -11.80 9.31
CA GLN A 4 4.04 -11.11 9.96
C GLN A 4 4.20 -9.61 9.71
N ALA A 5 3.07 -8.92 9.48
CA ALA A 5 3.08 -7.47 9.35
C ALA A 5 3.66 -6.85 10.61
N SER A 6 4.47 -5.80 10.47
CA SER A 6 4.75 -4.97 11.64
C SER A 6 3.43 -4.38 12.17
N PRO A 7 3.29 -4.14 13.48
CA PRO A 7 2.06 -3.57 14.03
C PRO A 7 1.64 -2.25 13.36
N GLY A 8 2.63 -1.44 12.93
CA GLY A 8 2.37 -0.20 12.18
C GLY A 8 1.80 -0.45 10.78
N VAL A 9 2.32 -1.44 10.05
CA VAL A 9 1.79 -1.83 8.72
C VAL A 9 0.37 -2.38 8.85
N ALA A 10 0.13 -3.24 9.84
CA ALA A 10 -1.21 -3.79 10.10
C ALA A 10 -2.23 -2.68 10.37
N TYR A 11 -1.88 -1.73 11.24
CA TYR A 11 -2.71 -0.57 11.55
C TYR A 11 -3.00 0.31 10.33
N LEU A 12 -2.01 0.55 9.48
CA LEU A 12 -2.20 1.33 8.24
C LEU A 12 -3.13 0.61 7.26
N ILE A 13 -3.04 -0.71 7.14
CA ILE A 13 -3.97 -1.50 6.32
C ILE A 13 -5.40 -1.39 6.84
N GLU A 14 -5.60 -1.56 8.15
CA GLU A 14 -6.91 -1.39 8.80
C GLU A 14 -7.49 0.01 8.53
N CYS A 15 -6.69 1.07 8.71
CA CYS A 15 -7.09 2.44 8.41
C CYS A 15 -7.51 2.63 6.94
N ALA A 16 -6.84 1.97 6.00
CA ALA A 16 -7.17 2.05 4.58
C ALA A 16 -8.46 1.28 4.23
N GLU A 17 -8.77 0.20 4.93
CA GLU A 17 -10.01 -0.56 4.73
C GLU A 17 -11.24 0.16 5.30
N GLU A 18 -11.07 0.95 6.37
CA GLU A 18 -12.16 1.67 7.02
C GLU A 18 -12.48 3.04 6.39
N THR A 19 -11.50 3.68 5.73
CA THR A 19 -11.68 5.03 5.22
C THR A 19 -12.23 5.06 3.80
N THR A 20 -13.26 5.88 3.59
CA THR A 20 -13.83 6.17 2.26
C THR A 20 -13.32 7.48 1.66
N ILE A 21 -12.48 8.21 2.41
CA ILE A 21 -11.95 9.51 2.02
C ILE A 21 -10.69 9.31 1.17
N ASP A 22 -10.78 9.63 -0.12
CA ASP A 22 -9.69 9.42 -1.10
C ASP A 22 -8.38 10.10 -0.72
N SER A 23 -8.41 11.32 -0.18
CA SER A 23 -7.18 12.02 0.24
C SER A 23 -6.47 11.33 1.41
N ARG A 24 -7.23 10.68 2.31
CA ARG A 24 -6.67 9.88 3.41
C ARG A 24 -6.14 8.55 2.89
N LEU A 25 -6.88 7.88 1.99
CA LEU A 25 -6.40 6.65 1.34
C LEU A 25 -5.05 6.87 0.67
N PHE A 26 -4.90 7.98 -0.04
CA PHE A 26 -3.65 8.34 -0.70
C PHE A 26 -2.48 8.41 0.28
N ALA A 27 -2.63 9.16 1.38
CA ALA A 27 -1.59 9.30 2.39
C ALA A 27 -1.23 7.95 3.05
N ILE A 28 -2.23 7.09 3.27
CA ILE A 28 -2.02 5.75 3.84
C ILE A 28 -1.25 4.86 2.85
N TYR A 29 -1.60 4.89 1.56
CA TYR A 29 -0.88 4.13 0.53
C TYR A 29 0.58 4.59 0.39
N GLU A 30 0.84 5.89 0.53
CA GLU A 30 2.21 6.42 0.56
C GLU A 30 3.00 5.90 1.76
N ALA A 31 2.40 5.91 2.95
CA ALA A 31 3.02 5.40 4.17
C ALA A 31 3.32 3.89 4.07
N LEU A 32 2.39 3.10 3.51
CA LEU A 32 2.60 1.68 3.23
C LEU A 32 3.75 1.46 2.23
N ALA A 33 3.83 2.29 1.19
CA ALA A 33 4.89 2.20 0.20
C ALA A 33 6.27 2.61 0.75
N GLU A 34 6.31 3.51 1.71
CA GLU A 34 7.53 3.91 2.43
C GLU A 34 7.98 2.85 3.43
N ALA A 35 7.04 2.22 4.14
CA ALA A 35 7.34 1.14 5.07
C ALA A 35 8.01 -0.06 4.37
N GLY A 36 7.62 -0.34 3.12
CA GLY A 36 8.22 -1.41 2.31
C GLY A 36 7.98 -2.81 2.87
N GLY A 37 8.51 -3.82 2.17
CA GLY A 37 8.33 -5.23 2.52
C GLY A 37 7.14 -5.88 1.83
N LEU A 38 7.03 -7.21 2.00
CA LEU A 38 6.12 -8.03 1.22
C LEU A 38 4.64 -7.68 1.47
N ILE A 39 4.25 -7.52 2.73
CA ILE A 39 2.84 -7.30 3.10
C ILE A 39 2.27 -5.98 2.56
N PRO A 40 2.87 -4.80 2.79
CA PRO A 40 2.32 -3.57 2.24
C PRO A 40 2.37 -3.58 0.71
N GLN A 41 3.35 -4.24 0.09
CA GLN A 41 3.40 -4.42 -1.36
C GLN A 41 2.22 -5.27 -1.88
N GLU A 42 1.94 -6.41 -1.27
CA GLU A 42 0.80 -7.27 -1.62
C GLU A 42 -0.54 -6.54 -1.46
N TYR A 43 -0.69 -5.76 -0.39
CA TYR A 43 -1.86 -4.94 -0.18
C TYR A 43 -2.03 -3.89 -1.28
N LEU A 44 -0.98 -3.13 -1.63
CA LEU A 44 -1.05 -2.13 -2.70
C LEU A 44 -1.34 -2.78 -4.07
N ILE A 45 -0.84 -3.99 -4.34
CA ILE A 45 -1.17 -4.76 -5.55
C ILE A 45 -2.66 -5.12 -5.59
N LYS A 46 -3.23 -5.59 -4.46
CA LYS A 46 -4.66 -5.87 -4.35
C LYS A 46 -5.49 -4.62 -4.70
N VAL A 47 -5.19 -3.49 -4.07
CA VAL A 47 -5.89 -2.22 -4.33
C VAL A 47 -5.76 -1.79 -5.80
N ALA A 48 -4.58 -1.94 -6.42
CA ALA A 48 -4.35 -1.60 -7.82
C ALA A 48 -5.17 -2.46 -8.80
N ARG A 49 -5.39 -3.74 -8.47
CA ARG A 49 -6.22 -4.66 -9.25
C ARG A 49 -7.71 -4.31 -9.18
N GLU A 50 -8.15 -3.82 -8.03
CA GLU A 50 -9.54 -3.44 -7.77
C GLU A 50 -9.85 -2.02 -8.27
N THR A 51 -8.82 -1.19 -8.52
CA THR A 51 -8.96 0.19 -8.98
C THR A 51 -9.14 0.27 -10.50
N THR A 52 -10.29 0.77 -10.96
CA THR A 52 -10.60 0.98 -12.38
C THR A 52 -10.25 2.37 -12.90
N ALA A 53 -10.09 3.35 -12.00
CA ALA A 53 -9.74 4.72 -12.37
C ALA A 53 -8.27 4.82 -12.79
N GLY A 54 -8.02 5.04 -14.08
CA GLY A 54 -6.67 5.06 -14.68
C GLY A 54 -5.63 5.90 -13.92
N PRO A 55 -5.90 7.16 -13.56
CA PRO A 55 -4.95 7.98 -12.81
C PRO A 55 -4.60 7.41 -11.42
N LYS A 56 -5.60 6.88 -10.70
CA LYS A 56 -5.42 6.27 -9.38
C LYS A 56 -4.64 4.95 -9.50
N GLN A 57 -4.92 4.17 -10.53
CA GLN A 57 -4.19 2.94 -10.83
C GLN A 57 -2.71 3.21 -11.16
N GLN A 58 -2.41 4.22 -12.00
CA GLN A 58 -1.03 4.63 -12.32
C GLN A 58 -0.26 5.10 -11.08
N LEU A 59 -0.93 5.77 -10.15
CA LEU A 59 -0.33 6.12 -8.87
C LEU A 59 0.02 4.85 -8.07
N LEU A 60 -0.94 3.93 -7.90
CA LEU A 60 -0.72 2.71 -7.14
C LEU A 60 0.43 1.86 -7.72
N ILE A 61 0.57 1.79 -9.05
CA ILE A 61 1.71 1.14 -9.72
C ILE A 61 3.05 1.77 -9.28
N ARG A 62 3.13 3.11 -9.17
CA ARG A 62 4.33 3.81 -8.70
C ARG A 62 4.63 3.49 -7.23
N LEU A 63 3.60 3.42 -6.39
CA LEU A 63 3.73 3.10 -4.97
C LEU A 63 4.17 1.64 -4.74
N ILE A 64 3.64 0.69 -5.51
CA ILE A 64 4.10 -0.71 -5.51
C ILE A 64 5.59 -0.79 -5.84
N GLY A 65 6.03 -0.06 -6.88
CA GLY A 65 7.45 -0.01 -7.22
C GLY A 65 8.31 0.61 -6.12
N ARG A 66 7.80 1.59 -5.37
CA ARG A 66 8.49 2.16 -4.20
C ARG A 66 8.62 1.15 -3.07
N ALA A 67 7.55 0.47 -2.71
CA ALA A 67 7.53 -0.58 -1.69
C ALA A 67 8.52 -1.71 -1.99
N SER A 68 8.55 -2.16 -3.26
CA SER A 68 9.47 -3.21 -3.72
C SER A 68 10.94 -2.80 -3.61
N ARG A 69 11.27 -1.54 -3.89
CA ARG A 69 12.65 -1.05 -3.73
C ARG A 69 13.03 -0.90 -2.26
N ALA A 70 12.10 -0.46 -1.41
CA ALA A 70 12.33 -0.35 0.02
C ALA A 70 12.62 -1.71 0.68
N GLN A 71 12.14 -2.83 0.12
CA GLN A 71 12.47 -4.18 0.59
C GLN A 71 13.93 -4.60 0.35
N LEU A 72 14.63 -3.97 -0.60
CA LEU A 72 16.01 -4.34 -0.96
C LEU A 72 17.06 -3.63 -0.09
N HIS A 73 16.64 -2.71 0.76
CA HIS A 73 17.51 -1.90 1.64
C HIS A 73 17.37 -2.32 3.10
#